data_AF-A0A1D6KJ86-F1
#
_entry.id   AF-A0A1D6KJ86-F1
#
_cell.length_a   1.000
_cell.length_b   1.000
_cell.length_c   1.000
_cell.angle_alpha   90.00
_cell.angle_beta   90.00
_cell.angle_gamma   90.00
#
_symmetry.space_group_name_H-M   'P 1'
#
loop_
_entity.id
_entity.type
_entity.pdbx_description
1 polymer ?
#
loop_
_entity_poly.entity_id
_entity_poly.type
_entity_poly.pdbx_seq_one_letter_code
_entity_poly.pdbx_strand_id
1 'polypeptide(L)' 'MRKCNTPRPANQGSKSDGLRGSKAKMPEGSWKCEQCNNINYPFRTKCNRPQCGAEKPSQTNNVNGSATDQDNQ' A
#
# COMPACT_ATOMS: atom_id res chain seq x y z
N MET A 1 20.96 10.14 -37.60
CA MET A 1 19.56 10.06 -37.10
C MET A 1 18.97 8.70 -37.45
N ARG A 2 18.64 7.85 -36.45
CA ARG A 2 17.91 6.58 -36.68
C ARG A 2 16.44 6.78 -36.32
N LYS A 3 15.60 6.80 -37.35
CA LYS A 3 14.15 6.95 -37.28
C LYS A 3 13.55 5.54 -37.20
N CYS A 4 13.11 5.13 -36.01
CA CYS A 4 12.33 3.89 -35.84
C CYS A 4 10.89 4.14 -36.28
N ASN A 5 10.53 3.66 -37.47
CA ASN A 5 9.15 3.64 -37.98
C ASN A 5 8.55 2.25 -37.83
N THR A 6 8.21 1.86 -36.61
CA THR A 6 7.34 0.71 -36.34
C THR A 6 5.99 1.22 -35.85
N PRO A 7 4.87 0.96 -36.57
CA PRO A 7 3.54 1.35 -36.11
C PRO A 7 3.17 0.57 -34.84
N ARG A 8 2.60 1.29 -33.88
CA ARG A 8 2.19 0.78 -32.57
C ARG A 8 0.95 -0.11 -32.73
N PRO A 9 0.97 -1.39 -32.30
CA PRO A 9 -0.21 -2.24 -32.35
C PRO A 9 -1.25 -1.71 -31.35
N ALA A 10 -2.32 -1.12 -31.87
CA ALA A 10 -3.45 -0.61 -31.12
C ALA A 10 -4.50 -1.72 -30.90
N ASN A 11 -4.18 -2.77 -30.16
CA ASN A 11 -5.20 -3.56 -29.45
C ASN A 11 -4.55 -4.58 -28.50
N GLN A 12 -4.47 -4.25 -27.21
CA GLN A 12 -4.62 -5.26 -26.16
C GLN A 12 -5.55 -4.69 -25.08
N GLY A 13 -6.83 -4.87 -25.33
CA GLY A 13 -7.77 -5.46 -24.37
C GLY A 13 -7.86 -4.82 -22.99
N SER A 14 -8.89 -3.99 -22.83
CA SER A 14 -9.59 -3.76 -21.57
C SER A 14 -9.82 -5.06 -20.78
N LYS A 15 -9.38 -5.08 -19.53
CA LYS A 15 -9.97 -5.90 -18.47
C LYS A 15 -10.16 -5.03 -17.24
N SER A 16 -11.29 -4.36 -17.25
CA SER A 16 -12.02 -3.99 -16.04
C SER A 16 -12.51 -5.28 -15.39
N ASP A 17 -11.91 -5.68 -14.26
CA ASP A 17 -12.63 -6.05 -13.02
C ASP A 17 -11.60 -6.50 -11.96
N GLY A 18 -11.67 -5.94 -10.76
CA GLY A 18 -10.82 -6.41 -9.65
C GLY A 18 -10.31 -5.36 -8.66
N LEU A 19 -11.22 -4.70 -7.94
CA LEU A 19 -11.08 -4.38 -6.52
C LEU A 19 -9.99 -3.38 -6.07
N ARG A 20 -10.48 -2.33 -5.42
CA ARG A 20 -9.80 -1.49 -4.41
C ARG A 20 -8.62 -2.19 -3.73
N GLY A 21 -7.41 -1.71 -3.93
CA GLY A 21 -6.32 -2.06 -3.03
C GLY A 21 -4.95 -2.05 -3.67
N SER A 22 -4.45 -0.87 -4.04
CA SER A 22 -3.01 -0.62 -4.15
C SER A 22 -2.31 -0.69 -2.78
N LYS A 23 -2.62 -1.71 -1.97
CA LYS A 23 -1.86 -2.07 -0.76
C LYS A 23 -0.59 -2.74 -1.26
N ALA A 24 0.42 -1.90 -1.50
CA ALA A 24 1.80 -2.31 -1.72
C ALA A 24 2.12 -3.55 -0.87
N LYS A 25 2.35 -4.67 -1.56
CA LYS A 25 2.88 -5.99 -1.16
C LYS A 25 3.36 -6.13 0.30
N MET A 26 2.52 -5.83 1.28
CA MET A 26 2.83 -6.08 2.68
C MET A 26 2.49 -7.55 2.89
N PRO A 27 3.44 -8.40 3.29
CA PRO A 27 3.16 -9.81 3.52
C PRO A 27 2.01 -9.91 4.52
N GLU A 28 1.09 -10.84 4.29
CA GLU A 28 -0.14 -10.95 5.08
C GLU A 28 0.15 -10.97 6.59
N GLY A 29 -0.57 -10.14 7.35
CA GLY A 29 -0.36 -9.97 8.80
C GLY A 29 0.87 -9.13 9.20
N SER A 30 1.71 -8.70 8.27
CA SER A 30 2.82 -7.80 8.58
C SER A 30 2.33 -6.42 9.00
N TRP A 31 3.09 -5.74 9.84
CA TRP A 31 2.77 -4.40 10.33
C TRP A 31 3.87 -3.41 9.97
N LYS A 32 3.45 -2.20 9.57
CA LYS A 32 4.36 -1.09 9.29
C LYS A 32 4.64 -0.34 10.60
N CYS A 33 5.92 -0.13 10.89
CA CYS A 33 6.34 0.72 11.98
C CYS A 33 6.13 2.20 11.62
N GLU A 34 5.40 2.95 12.44
CA GLU A 34 5.10 4.37 12.17
C GLU A 34 6.31 5.28 12.41
N GLN A 35 7.27 4.84 13.22
CA GLN A 35 8.47 5.62 13.54
C GLN A 35 9.49 5.65 12.39
N CYS A 36 9.64 4.53 11.67
CA CYS A 36 10.69 4.37 10.66
C CYS A 36 10.22 3.75 9.34
N ASN A 37 8.91 3.55 9.19
CA ASN A 37 8.24 2.96 8.03
C ASN A 37 8.73 1.55 7.65
N ASN A 38 9.43 0.85 8.55
CA ASN A 38 9.88 -0.52 8.32
C ASN A 38 8.70 -1.51 8.42
N ILE A 39 8.61 -2.45 7.48
CA ILE A 39 7.64 -3.55 7.53
C ILE A 39 8.20 -4.67 8.42
N ASN A 40 7.45 -5.06 9.44
CA ASN A 40 7.82 -6.11 10.38
C ASN A 40 6.84 -7.29 10.28
N TYR A 41 7.31 -8.50 10.61
CA TYR A 41 6.50 -9.72 10.58
C TYR A 41 5.39 -9.73 11.65
N PRO A 42 4.26 -10.44 11.40
CA PRO A 42 3.09 -10.48 12.30
C PRO A 42 3.39 -10.82 13.75
N PHE A 43 4.33 -11.75 13.97
CA PHE A 43 4.72 -12.27 15.27
C PHE A 43 5.66 -11.33 16.07
N ARG A 44 6.17 -10.28 15.44
CA ARG A 44 7.02 -9.30 16.12
C ARG A 44 6.14 -8.33 16.91
N THR A 45 6.44 -8.17 18.18
CA THR A 45 5.85 -7.14 19.06
C THR A 45 6.63 -5.83 19.03
N LYS A 46 7.84 -5.83 18.46
CA LYS A 46 8.74 -4.67 18.34
C LYS A 46 9.33 -4.59 16.94
N CYS A 47 9.70 -3.38 16.51
CA CYS A 47 10.29 -3.14 15.21
C CYS A 47 11.68 -3.80 15.14
N ASN A 48 11.94 -4.54 14.07
CA ASN A 48 13.21 -5.23 13.83
C ASN A 48 14.37 -4.27 13.49
N ARG A 49 14.08 -2.97 13.29
CA ARG A 49 15.10 -1.99 12.94
C ARG A 49 15.90 -1.64 14.20
N PRO A 50 17.24 -1.82 14.21
CA PRO A 50 18.07 -1.69 15.41
C PRO A 50 18.07 -0.27 16.00
N GLN A 51 17.87 0.74 15.16
CA GLN A 51 17.78 2.15 15.57
C GLN A 51 16.36 2.60 15.94
N CYS A 52 15.36 1.70 15.92
CA CYS A 52 13.97 2.05 16.18
C CYS A 52 13.42 1.30 17.39
N GLY A 53 13.36 -0.03 17.35
CA GLY A 53 12.83 -0.85 18.45
C GLY A 53 11.38 -0.55 18.86
N ALA A 54 10.64 0.28 18.11
CA ALA A 54 9.30 0.75 18.47
C ALA A 54 8.31 -0.41 18.60
N GLU A 55 7.35 -0.27 19.51
CA GLU A 55 6.33 -1.28 19.75
C GLU A 55 5.36 -1.39 18.58
N LYS A 56 4.82 -2.60 18.37
CA LYS A 56 3.78 -2.84 17.38
C LYS A 56 2.59 -1.95 17.74
N PRO A 57 2.06 -1.13 16.81
CA PRO A 57 0.84 -0.39 17.09
C PRO A 57 -0.25 -1.43 17.31
N SER A 58 -0.74 -1.52 18.56
CA SER A 58 -1.96 -2.24 18.86
C SER A 58 -3.01 -1.71 17.90
N GLN A 59 -3.69 -2.58 17.16
CA GLN A 59 -4.81 -2.20 16.30
C GLN A 59 -6.00 -1.74 17.17
N THR A 60 -5.82 -0.69 17.97
CA THR A 60 -6.91 0.16 18.39
C THR A 60 -7.33 0.87 17.13
N ASN A 61 -8.41 0.36 16.52
CA ASN A 61 -9.05 0.86 15.32
C ASN A 61 -9.19 2.38 15.35
N ASN A 62 -8.18 3.12 14.92
CA ASN A 62 -8.31 4.53 14.62
C ASN A 62 -8.81 4.58 13.17
N VAL A 63 -10.13 4.48 13.06
CA VAL A 63 -10.91 4.81 11.86
C VAL A 63 -10.65 6.30 11.57
N ASN A 64 -9.53 6.59 10.92
CA ASN A 64 -9.24 7.93 10.40
C ASN A 64 -8.65 7.78 9.00
N GLY A 65 -9.51 7.25 8.13
CA GLY A 65 -9.25 7.07 6.71
C GLY A 65 -10.56 6.99 5.94
N SER A 66 -11.19 8.16 5.78
CA SER A 66 -12.07 8.48 4.65
C SER A 66 -13.50 7.90 4.70
N ALA A 67 -14.38 8.54 5.48
CA ALA A 67 -15.80 8.59 5.16
C ALA A 67 -16.12 10.00 4.66
N THR A 68 -16.28 10.09 3.34
CA THR A 68 -16.82 11.17 2.52
C THR A 68 -17.68 12.20 3.27
N ASP A 69 -17.21 13.45 3.29
CA ASP A 69 -18.07 14.61 3.48
C ASP A 69 -18.91 14.78 2.20
N GLN A 70 -20.14 14.28 2.21
CA GLN A 70 -21.16 14.64 1.25
C GLN A 70 -21.95 15.81 1.86
N ASP A 71 -21.46 17.02 1.65
CA ASP A 71 -22.27 18.22 1.78
C ASP A 71 -23.29 18.24 0.62
N ASN A 72 -24.56 18.08 0.97
CA ASN A 72 -25.72 18.20 0.10
C ASN A 72 -26.43 19.49 0.48
N GLN A 73 -26.31 20.53 -0.35
CA GLN A 73 -27.22 21.67 -0.37
C GLN A 73 -27.46 22.20 -1.78
#